data_AF-A0A534Q9X0-F1
#
_entry.id   AF-A0A534Q9X0-F1
#
_cell.length_a   1.000
_cell.length_b   1.000
_cell.length_c   1.000
_cell.angle_alpha   90.00
_cell.angle_beta   90.00
_cell.angle_gamma   90.00
#
_symmetry.space_group_name_H-M   'P 1'
#
loop_
_entity.id
_entity.type
_entity.pdbx_description
1 polymer ?
#
loop_
_entity_poly.entity_id
_entity_poly.type
_entity_poly.pdbx_seq_one_letter_code
_entity_poly.pdbx_strand_id
1 'polypeptide(L)'
;MKRPENIAMVRALGVEIRTVTPEELAEFDAIALVDVQPPVFGESPPARVLSVDAVIDHHPERGGYDALIRDIRPSYGATSTILTEYVRATEMEVRPRLATALLYGIKSDTQLLGRETSSHDISAFSFLHALHSPALPTDALRALGKALAKTEVRDDLHVLVLGRVREDVIPQVADLGLQAEGAEWAIAAGIVVRAAGEVVRAVVEGLGIGGGHRSMAKGIIPLAAFRKTYGTATLARIREVLHDAFVAAIERES
;
A
#
# COMPACT_ATOMS: atom_id res chain seq x y z
N MET A 1 10.32 -17.38 -1.53
CA MET A 1 9.27 -16.58 -2.19
C MET A 1 9.64 -16.40 -3.66
N LYS A 2 8.79 -16.82 -4.62
CA LYS A 2 9.10 -16.79 -6.06
C LYS A 2 8.23 -15.82 -6.88
N ARG A 3 7.07 -15.39 -6.37
CA ARG A 3 6.15 -14.49 -7.08
C ARG A 3 6.63 -13.03 -7.02
N PRO A 4 6.80 -12.32 -8.16
CA PRO A 4 7.22 -10.92 -8.19
C PRO A 4 6.31 -9.98 -7.39
N GLU A 5 5.02 -10.28 -7.38
CA GLU A 5 3.96 -9.52 -6.70
C GLU A 5 4.18 -9.52 -5.18
N ASN A 6 4.41 -10.71 -4.59
CA ASN A 6 4.68 -10.87 -3.17
C ASN A 6 6.01 -10.22 -2.78
N ILE A 7 7.04 -10.30 -3.64
CA ILE A 7 8.32 -9.61 -3.43
C ILE A 7 8.12 -8.09 -3.38
N ALA A 8 7.34 -7.53 -4.32
CA ALA A 8 7.03 -6.11 -4.35
C ALA A 8 6.26 -5.67 -3.10
N MET A 9 5.24 -6.43 -2.70
CA MET A 9 4.44 -6.17 -1.50
C MET A 9 5.31 -6.16 -0.23
N VAL A 10 6.16 -7.17 -0.04
CA VAL A 10 7.05 -7.29 1.13
C VAL A 10 7.99 -6.10 1.22
N ARG A 11 8.58 -5.69 0.09
CA ARG A 11 9.45 -4.51 0.02
C ARG A 11 8.69 -3.22 0.33
N ALA A 12 7.51 -3.05 -0.26
CA ALA A 12 6.69 -1.84 -0.07
C ALA A 12 6.21 -1.69 1.38
N LEU A 13 5.86 -2.80 2.03
CA LEU A 13 5.39 -2.80 3.42
C LEU A 13 6.54 -2.84 4.44
N GLY A 14 7.77 -3.10 4.01
CA GLY A 14 8.93 -3.26 4.89
C GLY A 14 8.79 -4.48 5.80
N VAL A 15 8.21 -5.58 5.29
CA VAL A 15 8.02 -6.82 6.05
C VAL A 15 9.33 -7.58 6.12
N GLU A 16 9.75 -7.94 7.33
CA GLU A 16 10.89 -8.81 7.54
C GLU A 16 10.50 -10.26 7.25
N ILE A 17 11.27 -10.92 6.37
CA ILE A 17 11.10 -12.35 6.08
C ILE A 17 12.31 -13.09 6.61
N ARG A 18 12.06 -14.04 7.50
CA ARG A 18 13.06 -14.99 7.98
C ARG A 18 12.77 -16.36 7.41
N THR A 19 13.80 -17.01 6.87
CA THR A 19 13.73 -18.45 6.61
C THR A 19 13.97 -19.17 7.91
N VAL A 20 13.08 -20.09 8.26
CA VAL A 20 13.16 -20.92 9.47
C VAL A 20 13.38 -22.37 9.08
N THR A 21 14.23 -23.04 9.83
CA THR A 21 14.47 -24.48 9.75
C THR A 21 13.41 -25.27 10.52
N PRO A 22 13.20 -26.56 10.19
CA PRO A 22 12.31 -27.43 10.96
C PRO A 22 12.62 -27.46 12.46
N GLU A 23 13.90 -27.39 12.82
CA GLU A 23 14.37 -27.41 14.21
C GLU A 23 14.00 -26.10 14.94
N GLU A 24 14.21 -24.95 14.31
CA GLU A 24 13.84 -23.65 14.86
C GLU A 24 12.32 -23.50 15.06
N LEU A 25 11.50 -24.19 14.27
CA LEU A 25 10.04 -24.19 14.49
C LEU A 25 9.66 -24.76 15.86
N ALA A 26 10.45 -25.72 16.37
CA ALA A 26 10.20 -26.32 17.68
C ALA A 26 10.53 -25.38 18.85
N GLU A 27 11.25 -24.28 18.61
CA GLU A 27 11.61 -23.29 19.63
C GLU A 27 10.48 -22.29 19.92
N PHE A 28 9.46 -22.21 19.06
CA PHE A 28 8.34 -21.29 19.25
C PHE A 28 7.27 -21.86 20.18
N ASP A 29 6.89 -21.07 21.19
CA ASP A 29 5.81 -21.38 22.14
C ASP A 29 4.48 -21.64 21.43
N ALA A 30 4.20 -20.89 20.35
CA ALA A 30 2.99 -21.04 19.56
C ALA A 30 3.23 -20.78 18.06
N ILE A 31 2.48 -21.47 17.21
CA ILE A 31 2.51 -21.32 15.76
C ILE A 31 1.10 -21.11 15.23
N ALA A 32 0.92 -20.01 14.50
CA ALA A 32 -0.27 -19.75 13.72
C ALA A 32 0.06 -19.81 12.22
N LEU A 33 -0.71 -20.60 11.48
CA LEU A 33 -0.68 -20.63 10.02
C LEU A 33 -1.80 -19.75 9.48
N VAL A 34 -1.45 -18.85 8.56
CA VAL A 34 -2.37 -17.86 8.01
C VAL A 34 -2.35 -17.97 6.50
N ASP A 35 -3.53 -18.08 5.89
CA ASP A 35 -3.74 -18.25 4.44
C ASP A 35 -3.14 -19.54 3.85
N VAL A 36 -2.73 -20.45 4.74
CA VAL A 36 -2.20 -21.77 4.39
C VAL A 36 -2.59 -22.79 5.44
N GLN A 37 -2.75 -24.03 5.00
CA GLN A 37 -2.96 -25.20 5.84
C GLN A 37 -1.75 -26.14 5.76
N PRO A 38 -1.46 -26.94 6.81
CA PRO A 38 -0.32 -27.86 6.86
C PRO A 38 -0.09 -28.76 5.62
N PRO A 39 -1.12 -29.27 4.91
CA PRO A 39 -0.90 -30.10 3.72
C PRO A 39 -0.17 -29.39 2.56
N VAL A 40 -0.07 -28.06 2.56
CA VAL A 40 0.69 -27.30 1.54
C VAL A 40 2.19 -27.60 1.60
N PHE A 41 2.70 -28.08 2.74
CA PHE A 41 4.12 -28.35 2.96
C PHE A 41 4.60 -29.73 2.41
N GLY A 42 3.72 -30.48 1.73
CA GLY A 42 4.05 -31.75 1.07
C GLY A 42 3.70 -32.99 1.90
N GLU A 43 4.23 -34.15 1.49
CA GLU A 43 3.89 -35.47 2.07
C GLU A 43 4.56 -35.73 3.43
N SER A 44 5.64 -35.04 3.75
CA SER A 44 6.39 -35.21 5.01
C SER A 44 6.79 -33.85 5.60
N PRO A 45 5.80 -33.03 6.01
CA PRO A 45 6.09 -31.75 6.64
C PRO A 45 6.68 -31.95 8.04
N PRO A 46 7.42 -30.96 8.58
CA PRO A 46 7.89 -31.02 9.96
C PRO A 46 6.75 -31.30 10.94
N ALA A 47 6.97 -32.17 11.93
CA ALA A 47 5.94 -32.57 12.89
C ALA A 47 5.27 -31.37 13.58
N ARG A 48 6.06 -30.32 13.87
CA ARG A 48 5.58 -29.09 14.50
C ARG A 48 4.61 -28.28 13.60
N VAL A 49 4.62 -28.49 12.29
CA VAL A 49 3.65 -27.89 11.34
C VAL A 49 2.36 -28.71 11.26
N LEU A 50 2.40 -30.00 11.62
CA LEU A 50 1.20 -30.86 11.70
C LEU A 50 0.43 -30.69 13.02
N SER A 51 1.02 -30.03 14.02
CA SER A 51 0.38 -29.75 15.31
C SER A 51 0.65 -28.29 15.69
N VAL A 52 -0.21 -27.41 15.18
CA VAL A 52 -0.09 -25.94 15.33
C VAL A 52 -1.14 -25.42 16.32
N ASP A 53 -0.99 -24.18 16.73
CA ASP A 53 -1.89 -23.56 17.71
C ASP A 53 -3.10 -22.94 17.02
N ALA A 54 -2.90 -22.35 15.85
CA ALA A 54 -3.98 -21.76 15.06
C ALA A 54 -3.82 -21.99 13.55
N VAL A 55 -4.95 -22.17 12.87
CA VAL A 55 -5.07 -22.09 11.42
C VAL A 55 -6.18 -21.11 11.09
N ILE A 56 -5.85 -20.08 10.30
CA ILE A 56 -6.79 -19.07 9.79
C ILE A 56 -6.69 -19.06 8.28
N ASP A 57 -7.73 -19.51 7.59
CA ASP A 57 -7.70 -19.70 6.14
C ASP A 57 -9.09 -19.51 5.52
N HIS A 58 -9.12 -19.02 4.28
CA HIS A 58 -10.35 -18.90 3.49
C HIS A 58 -10.47 -19.99 2.41
N HIS A 59 -9.48 -20.85 2.24
CA HIS A 59 -9.56 -21.97 1.30
C HIS A 59 -10.40 -23.14 1.86
N PRO A 60 -10.85 -24.08 1.01
CA PRO A 60 -11.50 -25.30 1.48
C PRO A 60 -10.65 -26.05 2.52
N GLU A 61 -11.30 -26.55 3.57
CA GLU A 61 -10.65 -27.28 4.66
C GLU A 61 -9.96 -28.55 4.13
N ARG A 62 -8.75 -28.80 4.63
CA ARG A 62 -7.97 -30.01 4.39
C ARG A 62 -7.75 -30.75 5.71
N GLY A 63 -7.72 -32.08 5.66
CA GLY A 63 -7.43 -32.91 6.83
C GLY A 63 -5.93 -33.18 7.02
N GLY A 64 -5.61 -33.99 8.03
CA GLY A 64 -4.26 -34.54 8.25
C GLY A 64 -3.37 -33.72 9.17
N TYR A 65 -3.95 -32.84 10.00
CA TYR A 65 -3.22 -32.07 11.01
C TYR A 65 -4.12 -31.78 12.22
N ASP A 66 -3.48 -31.39 13.33
CA ASP A 66 -4.10 -30.93 14.56
C ASP A 66 -3.88 -29.43 14.76
N ALA A 67 -4.93 -28.75 15.24
CA ALA A 67 -4.85 -27.34 15.58
C ALA A 67 -5.83 -27.01 16.70
N LEU A 68 -5.39 -26.22 17.70
CA LEU A 68 -6.23 -25.80 18.83
C LEU A 68 -7.34 -24.85 18.38
N ILE A 69 -7.01 -23.92 17.48
CA ILE A 69 -7.94 -22.98 16.87
C ILE A 69 -7.96 -23.23 15.36
N ARG A 70 -9.16 -23.42 14.81
CA ARG A 70 -9.39 -23.52 13.37
C ARG A 70 -10.48 -22.53 12.98
N ASP A 71 -10.09 -21.43 12.35
CA ASP A 71 -11.03 -20.53 11.70
C ASP A 71 -10.87 -20.64 10.19
N ILE A 72 -11.64 -21.55 9.60
CA ILE A 72 -11.62 -21.85 8.17
C ILE A 72 -12.94 -21.41 7.57
N ARG A 73 -12.92 -20.40 6.68
CA ARG A 73 -14.14 -19.79 6.11
C ARG A 73 -14.14 -19.84 4.58
N PRO A 74 -14.48 -20.98 3.96
CA PRO A 74 -14.48 -21.15 2.50
C PRO A 74 -15.43 -20.23 1.73
N SER A 75 -16.38 -19.59 2.42
CA SER A 75 -17.30 -18.63 1.84
C SER A 75 -16.74 -17.20 1.75
N TYR A 76 -15.54 -16.95 2.28
CA TYR A 76 -14.90 -15.64 2.28
C TYR A 76 -13.92 -15.56 1.10
N GLY A 77 -13.86 -14.40 0.46
CA GLY A 77 -13.02 -14.18 -0.71
C GLY A 77 -11.53 -14.02 -0.40
N ALA A 78 -11.17 -13.72 0.85
CA ALA A 78 -9.78 -13.60 1.27
C ALA A 78 -9.57 -13.90 2.76
N THR A 79 -8.43 -14.46 3.13
CA THR A 79 -8.00 -14.59 4.54
C THR A 79 -7.86 -13.21 5.20
N SER A 80 -7.49 -12.18 4.42
CA SER A 80 -7.41 -10.79 4.91
C SER A 80 -8.77 -10.24 5.37
N THR A 81 -9.88 -10.74 4.84
CA THR A 81 -11.23 -10.39 5.31
C THR A 81 -11.46 -10.90 6.73
N ILE A 82 -11.08 -12.15 7.00
CA ILE A 82 -11.17 -12.77 8.34
C ILE A 82 -10.34 -11.97 9.35
N LEU A 83 -9.08 -11.67 9.01
CA LEU A 83 -8.21 -10.88 9.89
C LEU A 83 -8.74 -9.46 10.15
N THR A 84 -9.39 -8.86 9.14
CA THR A 84 -10.01 -7.53 9.31
C THR A 84 -11.15 -7.57 10.31
N GLU A 85 -11.93 -8.65 10.35
CA GLU A 85 -12.95 -8.83 11.38
C GLU A 85 -12.37 -8.96 12.78
N TYR A 86 -11.25 -9.68 12.94
CA TYR A 86 -10.56 -9.77 14.24
C TYR A 86 -10.06 -8.42 14.72
N VAL A 87 -9.43 -7.64 13.83
CA VAL A 87 -8.95 -6.30 14.14
C VAL A 87 -10.11 -5.40 14.58
N ARG A 88 -11.26 -5.49 13.91
CA ARG A 88 -12.47 -4.72 14.27
C ARG A 88 -13.07 -5.20 15.60
N ALA A 89 -13.18 -6.50 15.81
CA ALA A 89 -13.77 -7.07 17.03
C ALA A 89 -12.93 -6.82 18.28
N THR A 90 -11.61 -6.68 18.11
CA THR A 90 -10.66 -6.38 19.19
C THR A 90 -10.41 -4.88 19.38
N GLU A 91 -11.06 -4.03 18.57
CA GLU A 91 -10.86 -2.57 18.56
C GLU A 91 -9.37 -2.16 18.41
N MET A 92 -8.59 -3.00 17.73
CA MET A 92 -7.17 -2.76 17.54
C MET A 92 -6.95 -1.58 16.57
N GLU A 93 -6.06 -0.66 16.93
CA GLU A 93 -5.71 0.48 16.09
C GLU A 93 -5.09 0.01 14.75
N VAL A 94 -5.76 0.32 13.64
CA VAL A 94 -5.30 -0.06 12.30
C VAL A 94 -4.40 1.04 11.74
N ARG A 95 -3.08 0.83 11.86
CA ARG A 95 -2.10 1.74 11.26
C ARG A 95 -2.15 1.67 9.72
N PRO A 96 -1.78 2.76 9.00
CA PRO A 96 -1.87 2.80 7.54
C PRO A 96 -1.19 1.64 6.83
N ARG A 97 -0.02 1.18 7.32
CA ARG A 97 0.69 0.03 6.74
C ARG A 97 -0.12 -1.27 6.84
N LEU A 98 -0.74 -1.54 7.99
CA LEU A 98 -1.59 -2.72 8.16
C LEU A 98 -2.86 -2.61 7.31
N ALA A 99 -3.48 -1.42 7.26
CA ALA A 99 -4.64 -1.18 6.42
C ALA A 99 -4.33 -1.45 4.94
N THR A 100 -3.20 -0.94 4.43
CA THR A 100 -2.74 -1.20 3.06
C THR A 100 -2.47 -2.68 2.82
N ALA A 101 -1.83 -3.38 3.75
CA ALA A 101 -1.54 -4.82 3.61
C ALA A 101 -2.82 -5.67 3.53
N LEU A 102 -3.75 -5.46 4.45
CA LEU A 102 -5.03 -6.17 4.48
C LEU A 102 -5.87 -5.84 3.24
N LEU A 103 -5.93 -4.56 2.85
CA LEU A 103 -6.66 -4.13 1.66
C LEU A 103 -6.07 -4.75 0.39
N TYR A 104 -4.74 -4.84 0.30
CA TYR A 104 -4.07 -5.52 -0.81
C TYR A 104 -4.42 -7.01 -0.86
N GLY A 105 -4.41 -7.71 0.27
CA GLY A 105 -4.80 -9.13 0.33
C GLY A 105 -6.21 -9.37 -0.21
N ILE A 106 -7.18 -8.56 0.26
CA ILE A 106 -8.56 -8.62 -0.26
C ILE A 106 -8.58 -8.35 -1.77
N LYS A 107 -7.90 -7.29 -2.24
CA LYS A 107 -7.83 -6.95 -3.67
C LYS A 107 -7.25 -8.07 -4.53
N SER A 108 -6.18 -8.70 -4.05
CA SER A 108 -5.45 -9.75 -4.77
C SER A 108 -6.32 -11.00 -4.93
N ASP A 109 -6.87 -11.51 -3.84
CA ASP A 109 -7.59 -12.79 -3.87
C ASP A 109 -8.93 -12.66 -4.60
N THR A 110 -9.64 -11.55 -4.37
CA THR A 110 -10.97 -11.27 -4.97
C THR A 110 -10.92 -10.58 -6.34
N GLN A 111 -9.73 -10.26 -6.87
CA GLN A 111 -9.56 -9.42 -8.07
C GLN A 111 -10.36 -8.11 -7.99
N LEU A 112 -10.06 -7.27 -7.00
CA LEU A 112 -10.78 -6.01 -6.75
C LEU A 112 -12.30 -6.22 -6.59
N LEU A 113 -12.70 -7.26 -5.84
CA LEU A 113 -14.10 -7.67 -5.66
C LEU A 113 -14.80 -8.14 -6.95
N GLY A 114 -14.03 -8.48 -7.99
CA GLY A 114 -14.52 -8.92 -9.30
C GLY A 114 -14.88 -10.41 -9.38
N ARG A 115 -14.43 -11.24 -8.43
CA ARG A 115 -14.78 -12.66 -8.34
C ARG A 115 -14.76 -13.17 -6.90
N GLU A 116 -15.43 -14.30 -6.66
CA GLU A 116 -15.34 -15.07 -5.39
C GLU A 116 -15.43 -14.18 -4.14
N THR A 117 -16.41 -13.27 -4.11
CA THR A 117 -16.55 -12.22 -3.08
C THR A 117 -17.82 -12.44 -2.27
N SER A 118 -17.76 -12.18 -0.97
CA SER A 118 -18.89 -12.18 -0.04
C SER A 118 -19.24 -10.77 0.47
N SER A 119 -20.37 -10.63 1.16
CA SER A 119 -20.73 -9.39 1.85
C SER A 119 -19.70 -8.97 2.91
N HIS A 120 -18.99 -9.94 3.51
CA HIS A 120 -17.93 -9.69 4.48
C HIS A 120 -16.72 -9.04 3.81
N ASP A 121 -16.33 -9.51 2.62
CA ASP A 121 -15.23 -8.93 1.83
C ASP A 121 -15.53 -7.49 1.44
N ILE A 122 -16.77 -7.20 1.02
CA ILE A 122 -17.22 -5.83 0.71
C ILE A 122 -17.14 -4.94 1.96
N SER A 123 -17.62 -5.43 3.11
CA SER A 123 -17.57 -4.68 4.37
C SER A 123 -16.13 -4.41 4.82
N ALA A 124 -15.27 -5.42 4.79
CA ALA A 124 -13.87 -5.32 5.15
C ALA A 124 -13.11 -4.38 4.20
N PHE A 125 -13.34 -4.52 2.89
CA PHE A 125 -12.77 -3.62 1.88
C PHE A 125 -13.18 -2.17 2.14
N SER A 126 -14.48 -1.91 2.34
CA SER A 126 -14.99 -0.55 2.59
C SER A 126 -14.38 0.07 3.84
N PHE A 127 -14.32 -0.70 4.94
CA PHE A 127 -13.68 -0.28 6.18
C PHE A 127 -12.21 0.09 5.99
N LEU A 128 -11.42 -0.79 5.39
CA LEU A 128 -9.99 -0.56 5.17
C LEU A 128 -9.72 0.54 4.14
N HIS A 129 -10.55 0.65 3.12
CA HIS A 129 -10.42 1.68 2.10
C HIS A 129 -10.66 3.08 2.68
N ALA A 130 -11.65 3.24 3.57
CA ALA A 130 -11.88 4.50 4.27
C ALA A 130 -10.70 4.93 5.16
N LEU A 131 -9.98 3.96 5.73
CA LEU A 131 -8.76 4.21 6.50
C LEU A 131 -7.56 4.56 5.59
N HIS A 132 -7.53 4.03 4.38
CA HIS A 132 -6.49 4.30 3.38
C HIS A 132 -6.67 5.63 2.65
N SER A 133 -7.93 6.02 2.40
CA SER A 133 -8.31 7.21 1.65
C SER A 133 -9.09 8.19 2.54
N PRO A 134 -8.43 8.88 3.49
CA PRO A 134 -9.12 9.81 4.36
C PRO A 134 -9.69 10.96 3.55
N ALA A 135 -10.88 11.45 3.96
CA ALA A 135 -11.54 12.57 3.30
C ALA A 135 -10.58 13.76 3.13
N LEU A 136 -10.57 14.34 1.93
CA LEU A 136 -9.78 15.54 1.65
C LEU A 136 -10.28 16.70 2.52
N PRO A 137 -9.40 17.35 3.29
CA PRO A 137 -9.80 18.53 4.05
C PRO A 137 -10.18 19.67 3.09
N THR A 138 -11.00 20.62 3.56
CA THR A 138 -11.57 21.67 2.70
C THR A 138 -10.51 22.53 2.01
N ASP A 139 -9.37 22.76 2.66
CA ASP A 139 -8.23 23.47 2.07
C ASP A 139 -7.57 22.65 0.94
N ALA A 140 -7.43 21.34 1.10
CA ALA A 140 -6.98 20.43 0.05
C ALA A 140 -7.96 20.39 -1.13
N LEU A 141 -9.27 20.37 -0.88
CA LEU A 141 -10.28 20.45 -1.96
C LEU A 141 -10.16 21.76 -2.74
N ARG A 142 -9.95 22.89 -2.05
CA ARG A 142 -9.72 24.18 -2.72
C ARG A 142 -8.41 24.19 -3.51
N ALA A 143 -7.35 23.57 -2.98
CA ALA A 143 -6.07 23.43 -3.67
C ALA A 143 -6.21 22.59 -4.95
N LEU A 144 -6.91 21.46 -4.86
CA LEU A 144 -7.24 20.60 -6.00
C LEU A 144 -8.05 21.36 -7.05
N GLY A 145 -9.12 22.06 -6.65
CA GLY A 145 -9.93 22.87 -7.59
C GLY A 145 -9.10 23.91 -8.34
N LYS A 146 -8.14 24.56 -7.67
CA LYS A 146 -7.20 25.50 -8.32
C LYS A 146 -6.23 24.81 -9.27
N ALA A 147 -5.75 23.62 -8.91
CA ALA A 147 -4.85 22.84 -9.77
C ALA A 147 -5.57 22.35 -11.03
N LEU A 148 -6.80 21.84 -10.88
CA LEU A 148 -7.64 21.37 -11.98
C LEU A 148 -8.06 22.49 -12.94
N ALA A 149 -8.36 23.69 -12.42
CA ALA A 149 -8.81 24.82 -13.25
C ALA A 149 -7.79 25.29 -14.32
N LYS A 150 -6.53 24.85 -14.21
CA LYS A 150 -5.44 25.17 -15.14
C LYS A 150 -4.65 23.92 -15.55
N THR A 151 -5.28 22.76 -15.46
CA THR A 151 -4.62 21.51 -15.78
C THR A 151 -4.77 21.17 -17.25
N GLU A 152 -3.80 20.44 -17.76
CA GLU A 152 -3.80 19.86 -19.10
C GLU A 152 -2.93 18.62 -19.08
N VAL A 153 -3.27 17.67 -19.95
CA VAL A 153 -2.45 16.47 -20.20
C VAL A 153 -1.54 16.80 -21.39
N ARG A 154 -0.23 16.60 -21.22
CA ARG A 154 0.80 16.77 -22.25
C ARG A 154 1.68 15.54 -22.24
N ASP A 155 2.05 15.03 -23.42
CA ASP A 155 2.94 13.86 -23.54
C ASP A 155 2.45 12.67 -22.68
N ASP A 156 1.14 12.42 -22.73
CA ASP A 156 0.41 11.42 -21.93
C ASP A 156 0.58 11.55 -20.39
N LEU A 157 1.08 12.70 -19.93
CA LEU A 157 1.38 13.01 -18.54
C LEU A 157 0.47 14.13 -17.99
N HIS A 158 -0.23 13.82 -16.91
CA HIS A 158 -1.06 14.78 -16.17
C HIS A 158 -0.32 15.28 -14.92
N VAL A 159 0.09 16.55 -14.93
CA VAL A 159 0.78 17.17 -13.78
C VAL A 159 -0.21 18.03 -12.97
N LEU A 160 -0.32 17.80 -11.66
CA LEU A 160 -1.18 18.55 -10.74
C LEU A 160 -0.33 19.17 -9.61
N VAL A 161 -0.23 20.50 -9.57
CA VAL A 161 0.54 21.21 -8.53
C VAL A 161 -0.40 21.96 -7.58
N LEU A 162 -0.52 21.46 -6.34
CA LEU A 162 -1.53 21.87 -5.35
C LEU A 162 -1.14 23.09 -4.49
N GLY A 163 0.13 23.50 -4.51
CA GLY A 163 0.64 24.51 -3.58
C GLY A 163 0.83 23.94 -2.17
N ARG A 164 0.50 24.70 -1.12
CA ARG A 164 0.72 24.26 0.26
C ARG A 164 -0.38 23.30 0.70
N VAL A 165 -0.02 22.05 0.95
CA VAL A 165 -0.94 20.99 1.38
C VAL A 165 -0.26 20.09 2.41
N ARG A 166 -1.06 19.27 3.11
CA ARG A 166 -0.52 18.15 3.87
C ARG A 166 -0.01 17.07 2.90
N GLU A 167 0.89 16.23 3.39
CA GLU A 167 1.53 15.19 2.57
C GLU A 167 0.57 14.09 2.14
N ASP A 168 -0.40 13.74 2.99
CA ASP A 168 -1.40 12.69 2.78
C ASP A 168 -2.39 13.02 1.65
N VAL A 169 -2.47 14.28 1.23
CA VAL A 169 -3.31 14.75 0.11
C VAL A 169 -2.70 14.37 -1.23
N ILE A 170 -1.36 14.34 -1.34
CA ILE A 170 -0.66 14.20 -2.63
C ILE A 170 -0.98 12.88 -3.32
N PRO A 171 -0.93 11.70 -2.66
CA PRO A 171 -1.27 10.43 -3.30
C PRO A 171 -2.69 10.40 -3.85
N GLN A 172 -3.68 10.88 -3.07
CA GLN A 172 -5.08 10.92 -3.49
C GLN A 172 -5.28 11.76 -4.76
N VAL A 173 -4.56 12.87 -4.87
CA VAL A 173 -4.62 13.73 -6.07
C VAL A 173 -3.91 13.08 -7.25
N ALA A 174 -2.83 12.32 -7.04
CA ALA A 174 -2.16 11.59 -8.11
C ALA A 174 -3.08 10.50 -8.69
N ASP A 175 -3.74 9.72 -7.82
CA ASP A 175 -4.70 8.69 -8.22
C ASP A 175 -5.87 9.29 -9.02
N LEU A 176 -6.40 10.44 -8.58
CA LEU A 176 -7.42 11.17 -9.35
C LEU A 176 -6.87 11.67 -10.69
N GLY A 177 -5.62 12.12 -10.73
CA GLY A 177 -4.95 12.62 -11.93
C GLY A 177 -4.89 11.57 -13.05
N LEU A 178 -4.73 10.29 -12.71
CA LEU A 178 -4.75 9.18 -13.68
C LEU A 178 -6.10 8.98 -14.37
N GLN A 179 -7.18 9.58 -13.85
CA GLN A 179 -8.51 9.49 -14.47
C GLN A 179 -8.72 10.50 -15.60
N ALA A 180 -7.75 11.39 -15.86
CA ALA A 180 -7.86 12.36 -16.95
C ALA A 180 -7.76 11.68 -18.32
N GLU A 181 -8.60 12.12 -19.26
CA GLU A 181 -8.56 11.63 -20.64
C GLU A 181 -7.18 11.87 -21.26
N GLY A 182 -6.60 10.81 -21.85
CA GLY A 182 -5.27 10.83 -22.45
C GLY A 182 -4.11 10.70 -21.47
N ALA A 183 -4.35 10.58 -20.15
CA ALA A 183 -3.27 10.38 -19.19
C ALA A 183 -2.89 8.89 -19.08
N GLU A 184 -1.66 8.55 -19.44
CA GLU A 184 -1.02 7.29 -19.08
C GLU A 184 -0.29 7.42 -17.72
N TRP A 185 0.23 8.62 -17.45
CA TRP A 185 0.97 8.94 -16.25
C TRP A 185 0.35 10.13 -15.51
N ALA A 186 0.46 10.16 -14.18
CA ALA A 186 0.07 11.31 -13.38
C ALA A 186 1.10 11.64 -12.29
N ILE A 187 1.34 12.94 -12.10
CA ILE A 187 2.17 13.47 -11.02
C ILE A 187 1.34 14.48 -10.24
N ALA A 188 1.16 14.23 -8.94
CA ALA A 188 0.72 15.26 -8.01
C ALA A 188 1.90 15.79 -7.20
N ALA A 189 1.97 17.10 -7.02
CA ALA A 189 3.01 17.76 -6.24
C ALA A 189 2.44 18.88 -5.36
N GLY A 190 3.08 19.06 -4.21
CA GLY A 190 2.73 20.11 -3.25
C GLY A 190 3.91 20.52 -2.40
N ILE A 191 3.87 21.75 -1.89
CA ILE A 191 4.78 22.23 -0.85
C ILE A 191 4.24 21.74 0.48
N VAL A 192 4.80 20.66 1.01
CA VAL A 192 4.34 20.06 2.25
C VAL A 192 4.62 20.99 3.43
N VAL A 193 3.59 21.30 4.21
CA VAL A 193 3.74 22.02 5.49
C VAL A 193 3.72 20.99 6.61
N ARG A 194 4.90 20.69 7.17
CA ARG A 194 5.06 19.78 8.32
C ARG A 194 5.08 20.56 9.63
N ALA A 195 4.57 19.97 10.71
CA ALA A 195 4.80 20.50 12.05
C ALA A 195 6.29 20.36 12.43
N ALA A 196 6.84 21.28 13.22
CA ALA A 196 8.27 21.33 13.52
C ALA A 196 8.84 20.00 14.09
N GLY A 197 8.05 19.24 14.84
CA GLY A 197 8.44 17.93 15.39
C GLY A 197 8.57 16.82 14.34
N GLU A 198 7.83 16.88 13.23
CA GLU A 198 7.88 15.88 12.14
C GLU A 198 9.10 16.09 11.22
N VAL A 199 9.62 17.32 11.18
CA VAL A 199 10.81 17.68 10.41
C VAL A 199 12.06 16.98 10.97
N VAL A 200 12.19 16.93 12.30
CA VAL A 200 13.34 16.27 12.97
C VAL A 200 13.37 14.77 12.67
N ARG A 201 12.20 14.12 12.67
CA ARG A 201 12.10 12.67 12.39
C ARG A 201 12.46 12.32 10.94
N ALA A 202 12.03 13.13 9.98
CA ALA A 202 12.31 12.90 8.56
C ALA A 202 13.78 13.14 8.18
N VAL A 203 14.49 14.03 8.87
CA VAL A 203 15.93 14.26 8.67
C VAL A 203 16.76 13.07 9.18
N VAL A 204 16.33 12.45 10.28
CA VAL A 204 16.97 11.23 10.82
C VAL A 204 16.69 10.00 9.95
N GLU A 205 15.51 9.93 9.33
CA GLU A 205 15.11 8.85 8.40
C GLU A 205 15.59 9.11 6.93
N GLY A 206 16.39 10.16 6.70
CA GLY A 206 16.69 10.80 5.42
C GLY A 206 17.66 10.11 4.45
N LEU A 207 17.52 8.80 4.23
CA LEU A 207 18.08 8.11 3.05
C LEU A 207 16.99 7.25 2.40
N GLY A 208 16.17 7.90 1.56
CA GLY A 208 15.39 7.29 0.48
C GLY A 208 14.41 6.17 0.87
N ILE A 209 13.19 6.53 1.29
CA ILE A 209 12.06 5.59 1.27
C ILE A 209 11.28 5.81 -0.03
N GLY A 210 11.87 5.35 -1.14
CA GLY A 210 11.15 5.12 -2.39
C GLY A 210 10.47 3.76 -2.30
N GLY A 211 9.26 3.73 -1.74
CA GLY A 211 8.38 2.56 -1.81
C GLY A 211 7.46 2.71 -3.01
N GLY A 212 7.60 1.84 -4.01
CA GLY A 212 6.77 1.86 -5.20
C GLY A 212 6.50 0.46 -5.73
N HIS A 213 5.23 0.12 -5.94
CA HIS A 213 4.89 -0.79 -7.04
C HIS A 213 5.34 -0.13 -8.35
N ARG A 214 5.56 -0.91 -9.42
CA ARG A 214 5.98 -0.38 -10.74
C ARG A 214 5.07 0.74 -11.30
N SER A 215 3.91 0.99 -10.68
CA SER A 215 2.94 2.02 -11.03
C SER A 215 2.92 3.28 -10.14
N MET A 216 3.70 3.36 -9.04
CA MET A 216 3.68 4.53 -8.15
C MET A 216 5.05 4.84 -7.54
N ALA A 217 5.47 6.10 -7.60
CA ALA A 217 6.70 6.59 -6.98
C ALA A 217 6.44 7.85 -6.15
N LYS A 218 7.19 8.01 -5.06
CA LYS A 218 7.14 9.19 -4.18
C LYS A 218 8.54 9.78 -4.01
N GLY A 219 8.65 11.10 -4.10
CA GLY A 219 9.89 11.85 -3.86
C GLY A 219 9.67 13.07 -2.97
N ILE A 220 10.68 13.44 -2.19
CA ILE A 220 10.70 14.66 -1.37
C ILE A 220 11.92 15.47 -1.76
N ILE A 221 11.72 16.71 -2.20
CA ILE A 221 12.80 17.63 -2.55
C ILE A 221 12.85 18.77 -1.52
N PRO A 222 13.96 18.97 -0.80
CA PRO A 222 14.12 20.13 0.06
C PRO A 222 13.94 21.44 -0.73
N LEU A 223 13.09 22.35 -0.24
CA LEU A 223 12.74 23.57 -0.98
C LEU A 223 13.97 24.45 -1.28
N ALA A 224 14.96 24.47 -0.37
CA ALA A 224 16.23 25.17 -0.58
C ALA A 224 17.04 24.56 -1.74
N ALA A 225 17.08 23.23 -1.84
CA ALA A 225 17.75 22.53 -2.94
C ALA A 225 17.02 22.79 -4.27
N PHE A 226 15.69 22.73 -4.28
CA PHE A 226 14.89 23.06 -5.46
C PHE A 226 15.18 24.48 -5.96
N ARG A 227 15.17 25.47 -5.05
CA ARG A 227 15.46 26.88 -5.40
C ARG A 227 16.90 27.08 -5.89
N LYS A 228 17.87 26.37 -5.31
CA LYS A 228 19.27 26.43 -5.74
C LYS A 228 19.43 25.96 -7.19
N THR A 229 18.71 24.91 -7.59
CA THR A 229 18.83 24.31 -8.92
C THR A 229 17.93 25.00 -9.96
N TYR A 230 16.69 25.33 -9.60
CA TYR A 230 15.65 25.77 -10.54
C TYR A 230 15.21 27.24 -10.37
N GLY A 231 15.83 27.97 -9.44
CA GLY A 231 15.56 29.38 -9.16
C GLY A 231 14.36 29.57 -8.24
N THR A 232 13.17 29.75 -8.80
CA THR A 232 11.95 30.02 -8.03
C THR A 232 11.09 28.77 -7.83
N ALA A 233 10.32 28.74 -6.74
CA ALA A 233 9.39 27.65 -6.44
C ALA A 233 7.93 28.12 -6.61
N THR A 234 7.63 28.75 -7.74
CA THR A 234 6.24 29.06 -8.12
C THR A 234 5.54 27.80 -8.63
N LEU A 235 4.20 27.76 -8.57
CA LEU A 235 3.45 26.58 -9.02
C LEU A 235 3.70 26.26 -10.51
N ALA A 236 3.80 27.30 -11.34
CA ALA A 236 4.12 27.17 -12.76
C ALA A 236 5.54 26.59 -12.94
N ARG A 237 6.53 27.11 -12.21
CA ARG A 237 7.91 26.62 -12.33
C ARG A 237 8.06 25.17 -11.86
N ILE A 238 7.38 24.80 -10.78
CA ILE A 238 7.35 23.41 -10.28
C ILE A 238 6.74 22.49 -11.34
N ARG A 239 5.63 22.91 -11.96
CA ARG A 239 4.96 22.13 -13.02
C ARG A 239 5.88 21.87 -14.21
N GLU A 240 6.52 22.91 -14.73
CA GLU A 240 7.49 22.80 -15.85
C GLU A 240 8.63 21.84 -15.51
N VAL A 241 9.29 22.04 -14.36
CA VAL A 241 10.43 21.22 -13.96
C VAL A 241 10.06 19.75 -13.79
N LEU A 242 8.89 19.46 -13.21
CA LEU A 242 8.44 18.09 -13.02
C LEU A 242 8.07 17.41 -14.34
N HIS A 243 7.42 18.16 -15.24
CA HIS A 243 7.10 17.68 -16.58
C HIS A 243 8.38 17.30 -17.33
N ASP A 244 9.31 18.24 -17.48
CA ASP A 244 10.56 18.04 -18.23
C ASP A 244 11.40 16.89 -17.67
N ALA A 245 11.48 16.81 -16.34
CA ALA A 245 12.23 15.75 -15.68
C ALA A 245 11.62 14.36 -15.90
N PHE A 246 10.29 14.26 -15.90
CA PHE A 246 9.58 12.98 -16.05
C PHE A 246 9.57 12.51 -17.50
N VAL A 247 9.29 13.40 -18.46
CA VAL A 247 9.38 13.08 -19.89
C VAL A 247 10.78 12.56 -20.24
N ALA A 248 11.82 13.26 -19.79
CA ALA A 248 13.20 12.82 -20.00
C ALA A 248 13.56 11.51 -19.27
N ALA A 249 12.76 11.06 -18.29
CA ALA A 249 12.94 9.77 -17.63
C ALA A 249 12.25 8.65 -18.42
N ILE A 250 11.01 8.86 -18.88
CA ILE A 250 10.27 7.91 -19.74
C ILE A 250 11.07 7.61 -21.01
N GLU A 251 11.59 8.64 -21.68
CA GLU A 251 12.37 8.48 -22.93
C GLU A 251 13.67 7.68 -22.74
N ARG A 252 14.21 7.61 -21.52
CA ARG A 252 15.43 6.84 -21.22
C ARG A 252 15.17 5.37 -20.89
N GLU A 253 13.94 5.03 -20.53
CA GLU A 253 13.52 3.67 -20.21
C GLU A 253 12.84 2.95 -21.39
N SER A 254 12.53 3.69 -22.47
CA SER A 254 11.92 3.21 -23.72
C SER A 254 12.96 2.79 -24.75
#